data_AF-A0A928VPN1-F1
#
_entry.id   AF-A0A928VPN1-F1
#
_cell.length_a   1.000
_cell.length_b   1.000
_cell.length_c   1.000
_cell.angle_alpha   90.00
_cell.angle_beta   90.00
_cell.angle_gamma   90.00
#
_symmetry.space_group_name_H-M   'P 1'
#
loop_
_entity.id
_entity.type
_entity.pdbx_description
1 polymer ?
#
loop_
_entity_poly.entity_id
_entity_poly.type
_entity_poly.pdbx_seq_one_letter_code
_entity_poly.pdbx_strand_id
1 'polypeptide(L)' 'MESTDQLSLEQQFQQRQFSDQVRRLSPADAQDLLIELHRQMMVKDNVYQQLLKPSLTIN' A
#
# COMPACT_ATOMS: atom_id res chain seq x y z
N MET A 1 -14.29 8.35 -17.84
CA MET A 1 -13.20 7.42 -17.48
C MET A 1 -12.78 7.82 -16.09
N GLU A 2 -13.07 7.01 -15.06
CA GLU A 2 -12.53 7.25 -13.73
C GLU A 2 -11.01 7.16 -13.85
N SER A 3 -10.33 8.24 -13.47
CA SER A 3 -8.88 8.30 -13.42
C SER A 3 -8.41 7.22 -12.46
N THR A 4 -7.57 6.29 -12.93
CA THR A 4 -6.95 5.23 -12.11
C THR A 4 -6.10 5.77 -10.95
N ASP A 5 -5.87 7.08 -10.90
CA ASP A 5 -5.14 7.78 -9.85
C ASP A 5 -5.99 8.17 -8.63
N GLN A 6 -7.32 7.96 -8.67
CA GLN A 6 -8.19 8.28 -7.55
C GLN A 6 -8.55 7.04 -6.74
N LEU A 7 -8.48 7.18 -5.41
CA LEU A 7 -8.93 6.15 -4.48
C LEU A 7 -10.45 6.00 -4.56
N SER A 8 -10.94 4.77 -4.49
CA SER A 8 -12.38 4.50 -4.31
C SER A 8 -12.88 5.05 -2.98
N LEU A 9 -14.19 5.20 -2.81
CA LEU A 9 -14.78 5.68 -1.56
C LEU A 9 -14.37 4.79 -0.36
N GLU A 10 -14.34 3.48 -0.56
CA GLU A 10 -13.93 2.50 0.45
C GLU A 10 -12.44 2.66 0.80
N GLN A 11 -11.59 2.89 -0.20
CA GLN A 11 -10.16 3.12 0.01
C GLN A 11 -9.92 4.45 0.75
N GLN A 12 -10.70 5.49 0.45
CA GLN A 12 -10.66 6.76 1.19
C GLN A 12 -11.09 6.57 2.65
N PHE A 13 -12.14 5.78 2.89
CA PHE A 13 -12.58 5.43 4.25
C PHE A 13 -11.49 4.66 5.01
N GLN A 14 -10.89 3.65 4.38
CA GLN A 14 -9.76 2.90 4.95
C GLN A 14 -8.57 3.81 5.25
N GLN A 15 -8.23 4.73 4.35
CA GLN A 15 -7.14 5.69 4.56
C GLN A 15 -7.42 6.61 5.76
N ARG A 16 -8.67 7.07 5.92
CA ARG A 16 -9.07 7.89 7.07
C ARG A 16 -8.95 7.11 8.38
N GLN A 17 -9.46 5.87 8.41
CA GLN A 17 -9.39 5.01 9.58
C GLN A 17 -7.94 4.71 9.97
N PHE A 18 -7.07 4.44 8.99
CA PHE A 18 -5.64 4.23 9.22
C PHE A 18 -4.96 5.48 9.77
N SER A 19 -5.26 6.67 9.22
CA SER A 19 -4.72 7.94 9.75
C SER A 19 -5.08 8.17 11.21
N ASP A 20 -6.33 7.90 11.59
CA ASP A 20 -6.78 8.06 12.98
C ASP A 20 -6.08 7.06 13.93
N GLN A 21 -5.68 5.88 13.45
CA GLN A 21 -4.88 4.92 14.20
C GLN A 21 -3.43 5.40 14.36
N VAL A 22 -2.78 5.83 13.27
CA VAL A 22 -1.40 6.30 13.29
C VAL A 22 -1.22 7.51 14.20
N ARG A 23 -2.18 8.44 14.24
CA ARG A 23 -2.15 9.61 15.13
C ARG A 23 -2.15 9.28 16.62
N ARG A 24 -2.54 8.06 17.00
CA ARG A 24 -2.56 7.59 18.39
C ARG A 24 -1.30 6.81 18.79
N LEU A 25 -0.39 6.55 17.86
CA LEU A 25 0.82 5.80 18.13
C LEU A 25 1.83 6.64 18.90
N SER A 26 2.64 5.95 19.73
CA SER A 26 3.83 6.57 20.28
C SER A 26 4.87 6.80 19.16
N PRO A 27 5.84 7.71 19.34
CA PRO A 27 6.90 7.91 18.36
C PRO A 27 7.73 6.65 18.06
N ALA A 28 7.88 5.74 19.03
CA ALA A 28 8.60 4.48 18.83
C ALA A 28 7.77 3.52 17.96
N ASP A 29 6.50 3.31 18.30
CA ASP A 29 5.61 2.44 17.52
C ASP A 29 5.43 2.95 16.08
N ALA A 30 5.41 4.28 15.90
CA ALA A 30 5.35 4.88 14.57
C ALA A 30 6.62 4.62 13.74
N GLN A 31 7.80 4.62 14.36
CA GLN A 31 9.06 4.27 13.68
C GLN A 31 9.08 2.80 13.25
N ASP A 32 8.67 1.90 14.14
CA ASP A 32 8.58 0.46 13.84
C ASP A 32 7.57 0.20 12.72
N LEU A 33 6.40 0.87 12.77
CA LEU A 33 5.39 0.78 11.73
C LEU A 33 5.91 1.28 10.37
N LEU A 34 6.68 2.38 10.34
CA LEU A 34 7.24 2.92 9.10
C LEU A 34 8.24 1.96 8.44
N ILE A 35 9.09 1.32 9.25
CA ILE A 35 10.07 0.33 8.76
C ILE A 35 9.33 -0.87 8.15
N GLU A 36 8.31 -1.38 8.84
CA GLU A 36 7.53 -2.51 8.35
C GLU A 36 6.72 -2.15 7.11
N LEU A 37 6.13 -0.96 7.06
CA LEU A 37 5.41 -0.47 5.87
C LEU A 37 6.33 -0.41 4.65
N HIS A 38 7.57 0.07 4.82
CA HIS A 38 8.56 0.07 3.74
C HIS A 38 8.90 -1.34 3.26
N ARG A 39 9.08 -2.29 4.18
CA ARG A 39 9.30 -3.70 3.84
C ARG A 39 8.13 -4.27 3.04
N GLN A 40 6.90 -3.99 3.46
CA GLN A 40 5.69 -4.45 2.79
C GLN A 40 5.53 -3.84 1.39
N MET A 41 5.95 -2.59 1.17
CA MET A 41 5.98 -1.99 -0.17
C MET A 41 6.89 -2.78 -1.12
N MET A 42 8.11 -3.15 -0.68
CA MET A 42 9.02 -3.97 -1.51
C MET A 42 8.43 -5.36 -1.82
N VAL A 43 7.75 -6.00 -0.85
CA VAL A 43 7.07 -7.28 -1.08
C VAL A 43 5.95 -7.14 -2.09
N LYS A 44 5.14 -6.07 -1.98
CA LYS A 44 4.07 -5.75 -2.92
C LYS A 44 4.62 -5.58 -4.33
N ASP A 45 5.75 -4.89 -4.49
CA ASP A 45 6.42 -4.71 -5.77
C ASP A 45 6.86 -6.04 -6.37
N ASN A 46 7.45 -6.93 -5.55
CA ASN A 46 7.81 -8.28 -5.99
C ASN A 46 6.59 -9.08 -6.47
N VAL A 47 5.46 -8.99 -5.76
CA VAL A 47 4.21 -9.64 -6.15
C VAL A 47 3.69 -9.09 -7.48
N TYR A 48 3.66 -7.76 -7.65
CA TYR A 48 3.26 -7.16 -8.93
C TYR A 48 4.16 -7.61 -10.08
N GLN A 49 5.49 -7.64 -9.87
CA GLN A 49 6.43 -8.15 -10.85
C GLN A 49 6.14 -9.62 -11.21
N GLN A 50 5.80 -10.46 -10.24
CA GLN A 50 5.44 -11.86 -10.51
C GLN A 50 4.10 -12.02 -11.23
N LEU A 51 3.11 -11.17 -10.93
CA LEU A 51 1.79 -11.23 -11.57
C LEU A 51 1.80 -10.67 -13.00
N LEU A 52 2.65 -9.68 -13.30
CA LEU A 52 2.75 -9.04 -14.61
C LEU A 52 3.72 -9.75 -15.57
N LYS A 53 4.68 -10.52 -15.06
CA LYS A 53 5.64 -11.29 -15.89
C LYS A 53 4.99 -12.33 -16.83
N PRO A 54 4.00 -13.14 -16.39
CA PRO A 54 3.33 -14.10 -17.26
C PRO A 54 2.60 -13.44 -18.44
N SER A 55 2.09 -12.22 -18.27
CA SER A 55 1.34 -11.48 -19.31
C SER A 55 2.22 -10.75 -20.35
N LEU A 56 3.53 -10.63 -20.12
CA LEU A 56 4.46 -9.93 -21.02
C LEU A 56 5.32 -10.87 -21.88
N THR A 57 5.19 -12.18 -21.70
CA THR A 57 5.81 -13.17 -22.59
C THR A 57 4.78 -13.55 -23.66
N ILE A 58 4.67 -12.73 -24.70
CA ILE A 58 3.94 -13.08 -25.92
C ILE A 58 4.87 -13.99 -26.74
N ASN A 59 4.49 -15.25 -26.90
CA ASN A 59 5.09 -16.20 -27.85
C ASN A 59 4.18 -16.36 -29.05
#